data_AF-W5ZYX8-F1
#
_entry.id   AF-W5ZYX8-F1
#
_cell.length_a   1.000
_cell.length_b   1.000
_cell.length_c   1.000
_cell.angle_alpha   90.00
_cell.angle_beta   90.00
_cell.angle_gamma   90.00
#
_symmetry.space_group_name_H-M   'P 1'
#
loop_
_entity.id
_entity.type
_entity.pdbx_description
1 polymer ?
#
loop_
_entity_poly.entity_id
_entity_poly.type
_entity_poly.pdbx_seq_one_letter_code
_entity_poly.pdbx_strand_id
1 'polypeptide(L)'
;ITRSHKQNLERYEMWRSNRHHESADELRDRVKGVSAKPFIETLPSIDALHCDIGNAAEFYKIFQLEIGEVFKNPNASKEERKRWQSTLDKHLRKKMNLKPIMRMN
;
A
#
# COMPACT_ATOMS: atom_id res chain seq x y z
N ILE A 1 16.36 -10.92 -2.63
CA ILE A 1 15.62 -10.36 -3.79
C ILE A 1 15.56 -11.45 -4.85
N THR A 2 14.37 -11.98 -5.17
CA THR A 2 14.24 -13.17 -6.06
C THR A 2 13.54 -12.88 -7.39
N ARG A 3 12.81 -11.75 -7.50
CA ARG A 3 12.19 -11.30 -8.74
C ARG A 3 13.23 -10.68 -9.68
N SER A 4 13.11 -10.96 -10.97
CA SER A 4 13.90 -10.37 -12.05
C SER A 4 13.06 -10.25 -13.33
N HIS A 5 13.50 -9.43 -14.29
CA HIS A 5 12.78 -9.25 -15.56
C HIS A 5 12.61 -10.57 -16.32
N LYS A 6 13.69 -11.36 -16.45
CA LYS A 6 13.67 -12.69 -17.05
C LYS A 6 12.68 -13.64 -16.36
N GLN A 7 12.72 -13.74 -15.03
CA GLN A 7 11.80 -14.62 -14.29
C GLN A 7 10.34 -14.19 -14.47
N ASN A 8 10.06 -12.89 -14.55
CA ASN A 8 8.69 -12.41 -14.77
C ASN A 8 8.19 -12.71 -16.20
N LEU A 9 9.06 -12.69 -17.22
CA LEU A 9 8.70 -13.14 -18.57
C LEU A 9 8.31 -14.62 -18.58
N GLU A 10 9.08 -15.49 -17.91
CA GLU A 10 8.79 -16.92 -17.80
C GLU A 10 7.47 -17.17 -17.05
N ARG A 11 7.22 -16.44 -15.95
CA ARG A 11 5.95 -16.50 -15.20
C ARG A 11 4.76 -16.04 -16.04
N TYR A 12 4.93 -15.02 -16.87
CA TYR A 12 3.87 -14.60 -17.78
C TYR A 12 3.53 -15.67 -18.83
N GLU A 13 4.53 -16.36 -19.40
CA GLU A 13 4.25 -17.47 -20.33
C GLU A 13 3.53 -18.63 -19.63
N MET A 14 3.85 -18.89 -18.37
CA MET A 14 3.11 -19.85 -17.54
C MET A 14 1.66 -19.41 -17.33
N TRP A 15 1.42 -18.15 -16.96
CA TRP A 15 0.08 -17.57 -16.82
C TRP A 15 -0.73 -17.68 -18.11
N ARG A 16 -0.15 -17.27 -19.25
CA ARG A 16 -0.82 -17.24 -20.55
C ARG A 16 -1.16 -18.63 -21.07
N SER A 17 -0.27 -19.61 -20.85
CA SER A 17 -0.44 -20.96 -21.39
C SER A 17 -1.25 -21.90 -20.50
N ASN A 18 -1.29 -21.67 -19.18
CA ASN A 18 -1.98 -22.50 -18.17
C ASN A 18 -1.90 -24.01 -18.47
N ARG A 19 -0.69 -24.54 -18.66
CA ARG A 19 -0.48 -25.95 -19.06
C ARG A 19 -0.97 -26.98 -18.03
N HIS A 20 -1.17 -26.55 -16.79
CA HIS A 20 -1.63 -27.41 -15.70
C HIS A 20 -3.14 -27.36 -15.50
N HIS A 21 -3.87 -26.59 -16.33
CA HIS A 21 -5.32 -26.42 -16.24
C HIS A 21 -5.79 -26.01 -14.84
N GLU A 22 -5.02 -25.12 -14.22
CA GLU A 22 -5.30 -24.60 -12.89
C GLU A 22 -6.45 -23.59 -12.94
N SER A 23 -7.16 -23.46 -11.83
CA SER A 23 -8.12 -22.37 -11.65
C SER A 23 -7.40 -21.01 -11.64
N ALA A 24 -8.15 -19.92 -11.80
CA ALA A 24 -7.59 -18.58 -11.84
C ALA A 24 -6.78 -18.21 -10.58
N ASP A 25 -7.27 -18.61 -9.40
CA ASP A 25 -6.63 -18.30 -8.12
C ASP A 25 -5.37 -19.13 -7.89
N GLU A 26 -5.41 -20.43 -8.21
CA GLU A 26 -4.25 -21.33 -8.13
C GLU A 26 -3.14 -20.88 -9.07
N LEU A 27 -3.48 -20.57 -10.32
CA LEU A 27 -2.52 -20.08 -11.30
C LEU A 27 -1.93 -18.74 -10.88
N ARG A 28 -2.75 -17.83 -10.32
CA ARG A 28 -2.30 -16.53 -9.81
C ARG A 28 -1.29 -16.68 -8.67
N ASP A 29 -1.54 -17.63 -7.75
CA ASP A 29 -0.57 -17.93 -6.70
C ASP A 29 0.72 -18.54 -7.27
N ARG A 30 0.63 -19.49 -8.21
CA ARG A 30 1.80 -20.11 -8.85
C ARG A 30 2.71 -19.07 -9.50
N VAL A 31 2.13 -18.14 -10.27
CA VAL A 31 2.89 -17.07 -10.96
C VAL A 31 3.16 -15.86 -10.06
N LYS A 32 2.79 -15.92 -8.78
CA LYS A 32 2.98 -14.84 -7.78
C LYS A 32 2.47 -13.49 -8.28
N GLY A 33 1.32 -13.49 -8.95
CA GLY A 33 0.62 -12.31 -9.46
C GLY A 33 1.09 -11.75 -10.81
N VAL A 34 2.03 -12.39 -11.51
CA VAL A 34 2.45 -11.96 -12.86
C VAL A 34 1.43 -12.40 -13.91
N SER A 35 0.45 -11.54 -14.21
CA SER A 35 -0.61 -11.80 -15.20
C SER A 35 -0.52 -10.93 -16.47
N ALA A 36 0.45 -10.02 -16.52
CA ALA A 36 0.72 -9.15 -17.65
C ALA A 36 2.17 -9.31 -18.13
N LYS A 37 2.40 -9.17 -19.44
CA LYS A 37 3.73 -9.32 -20.04
C LYS A 37 4.61 -8.13 -19.64
N PRO A 38 5.76 -8.37 -18.98
CA PRO A 38 6.76 -7.31 -18.78
C PRO A 38 7.26 -6.81 -20.12
N PHE A 39 7.42 -5.49 -20.26
CA PHE A 39 7.91 -4.86 -21.50
C PHE A 39 9.11 -3.92 -21.28
N ILE A 40 9.39 -3.54 -20.02
CA ILE A 40 10.59 -2.79 -19.62
C ILE A 40 11.30 -3.58 -18.52
N GLU A 41 12.62 -3.70 -18.63
CA GLU A 41 13.47 -4.20 -17.55
C GLU A 41 13.72 -3.09 -16.53
N THR A 42 13.45 -3.39 -15.26
CA THR A 42 13.69 -2.49 -14.13
C THR A 42 14.69 -3.13 -13.17
N LEU A 43 15.51 -2.30 -12.54
CA LEU A 43 16.39 -2.73 -11.46
C LEU A 43 15.56 -2.93 -10.18
N PRO A 44 15.58 -4.11 -9.54
CA PRO A 44 14.87 -4.31 -8.27
C PRO A 44 15.56 -3.50 -7.17
N SER A 45 14.98 -2.35 -6.85
CA SER A 45 15.42 -1.40 -5.82
C SER A 45 14.20 -0.75 -5.15
N ILE A 46 14.44 0.20 -4.25
CA ILE A 46 13.42 1.02 -3.60
C ILE A 46 13.49 2.46 -4.09
N ASP A 47 12.33 3.08 -4.29
CA ASP A 47 12.22 4.51 -4.51
C ASP A 47 12.14 5.21 -3.15
N ALA A 48 13.18 5.98 -2.82
CA ALA A 48 13.31 6.63 -1.51
C ALA A 48 12.17 7.62 -1.23
N LEU A 49 11.80 8.45 -2.21
CA LEU A 49 10.78 9.49 -2.01
C LEU A 49 9.41 8.87 -1.71
N HIS A 50 9.00 7.90 -2.53
CA HIS A 50 7.72 7.22 -2.32
C HIS A 50 7.73 6.34 -1.07
N CYS A 51 8.87 5.81 -0.66
CA CYS A 51 9.02 5.10 0.61
C CYS A 51 8.73 6.03 1.80
N ASP A 52 9.33 7.22 1.82
CA ASP A 52 9.14 8.20 2.89
C ASP A 52 7.69 8.71 2.94
N ILE A 53 7.10 9.06 1.79
CA ILE A 53 5.69 9.48 1.70
C ILE A 53 4.76 8.36 2.20
N GLY A 54 5.02 7.11 1.80
CA GLY A 54 4.24 5.95 2.22
C GLY A 54 4.31 5.73 3.74
N ASN A 55 5.53 5.75 4.29
CA ASN A 55 5.74 5.64 5.73
C ASN A 55 5.02 6.76 6.49
N ALA A 56 5.19 8.02 6.07
CA ALA A 56 4.53 9.15 6.71
C ALA A 56 3.00 9.04 6.68
N ALA A 57 2.43 8.56 5.57
CA ALA A 57 0.99 8.34 5.45
C ALA A 57 0.48 7.24 6.41
N GLU A 58 1.21 6.13 6.55
CA GLU A 58 0.88 5.05 7.48
C GLU A 58 0.96 5.54 8.94
N PHE A 59 2.01 6.26 9.32
CA PHE A 59 2.13 6.84 10.66
C PHE A 59 1.03 7.88 10.95
N TYR A 60 0.71 8.75 9.99
CA TYR A 60 -0.41 9.68 10.13
C TYR A 60 -1.73 8.92 10.35
N LYS A 61 -1.93 7.78 9.68
CA LYS A 61 -3.10 6.94 9.90
C LYS A 61 -3.11 6.32 11.30
N ILE A 62 -1.98 5.82 11.78
CA ILE A 62 -1.83 5.29 13.14
C ILE A 62 -2.19 6.35 14.18
N PHE A 63 -1.67 7.57 14.06
CA PHE A 63 -2.01 8.66 14.98
C PHE A 63 -3.51 8.97 15.04
N GLN A 64 -4.21 8.93 13.90
CA GLN A 64 -5.67 9.11 13.89
C GLN A 64 -6.41 7.99 14.64
N LEU A 65 -5.98 6.73 14.44
CA LEU A 65 -6.61 5.57 15.07
C LEU A 65 -6.31 5.50 16.57
N GLU A 66 -5.13 5.95 16.98
CA GLU A 66 -4.71 6.01 18.38
C GLU A 66 -5.50 7.06 19.16
N ILE A 67 -5.72 8.25 18.57
CA ILE A 67 -6.64 9.27 19.12
C ILE A 67 -8.04 8.70 19.33
N GLY A 68 -8.47 7.79 18.45
CA GLY A 68 -9.78 7.15 18.51
C GLY A 68 -9.86 5.91 19.41
N GLU A 69 -8.75 5.49 20.02
CA GLU A 69 -8.63 4.23 20.77
C GLU A 69 -9.29 3.04 20.06
N VAL A 70 -9.07 2.90 18.75
CA VAL A 70 -9.78 1.92 17.89
C VAL A 70 -9.59 0.47 18.35
N PHE A 71 -8.52 0.19 19.08
CA PHE A 71 -8.30 -1.11 19.72
C PHE A 71 -9.39 -1.47 20.76
N LYS A 72 -10.04 -0.48 21.39
CA LYS A 72 -11.19 -0.66 22.29
C LYS A 72 -12.53 -0.66 21.55
N ASN A 73 -12.67 0.21 20.55
CA ASN A 73 -13.87 0.33 19.74
C ASN A 73 -13.56 0.10 18.24
N PRO A 74 -13.60 -1.16 17.78
CA PRO A 74 -13.21 -1.49 16.40
C PRO A 74 -14.17 -0.92 15.35
N ASN A 75 -15.44 -0.67 15.72
CA ASN A 75 -16.52 -0.33 14.79
C ASN A 75 -16.89 1.16 14.79
N ALA A 76 -15.89 2.04 14.78
CA ALA A 76 -16.12 3.48 14.71
C ALA A 76 -16.68 3.94 13.36
N SER A 77 -17.69 4.81 13.43
CA SER A 77 -18.37 5.44 12.28
C SER A 77 -17.44 6.34 11.46
N LYS A 78 -17.88 6.70 10.25
CA LYS A 78 -17.15 7.61 9.37
C LYS A 78 -17.03 9.00 9.99
N GLU A 79 -18.05 9.44 10.71
CA GLU A 79 -18.14 10.72 11.39
C GLU A 79 -17.14 10.80 12.55
N GLU A 80 -17.02 9.74 13.35
CA GLU A 80 -16.00 9.64 14.41
C GLU A 80 -14.59 9.70 13.85
N ARG A 81 -14.30 8.93 12.80
CA ARG A 81 -12.98 8.93 12.15
C ARG A 81 -12.62 10.32 11.60
N LYS A 82 -13.58 11.05 11.04
CA LYS A 82 -13.39 12.45 10.60
C LYS A 82 -13.09 13.39 11.79
N ARG A 83 -13.74 13.19 12.95
CA ARG A 83 -13.46 13.97 14.16
C ARG A 83 -12.04 13.74 14.68
N TRP A 84 -11.56 12.51 14.67
CA TRP A 84 -10.18 12.20 15.09
C TRP A 84 -9.14 12.82 14.16
N GLN A 85 -9.37 12.73 12.85
CA GLN A 85 -8.54 13.42 11.86
C GLN A 85 -8.50 14.94 12.12
N SER A 86 -9.67 15.58 12.30
CA SER A 86 -9.72 17.02 12.58
C SER A 86 -9.01 17.39 13.90
N THR A 87 -9.07 16.51 14.90
CA THR A 87 -8.38 16.69 16.18
C THR A 87 -6.86 16.63 16.01
N LEU A 88 -6.36 15.63 15.27
CA LEU A 88 -4.95 15.50 14.92
C LEU A 88 -4.44 16.72 14.15
N ASP A 89 -5.17 17.12 13.10
CA ASP A 89 -4.82 18.25 12.24
C ASP A 89 -4.73 19.57 13.02
N LYS A 90 -5.67 19.81 13.94
CA LYS A 90 -5.63 20.98 14.85
C LYS A 90 -4.41 20.94 15.76
N HIS A 91 -4.08 19.76 16.30
CA HIS A 91 -2.94 19.61 17.19
C HIS A 91 -1.60 19.84 16.46
N LEU A 92 -1.42 19.22 15.29
CA LEU A 92 -0.24 19.38 14.44
C LEU A 92 -0.05 20.83 13.99
N ARG A 93 -1.12 21.52 13.61
CA ARG A 93 -1.06 22.95 13.29
C ARG A 93 -0.60 23.78 14.49
N LYS A 94 -1.15 23.52 15.68
CA LYS A 94 -0.83 24.31 16.89
C LYS A 94 0.58 24.07 17.40
N LYS A 95 1.08 22.83 17.34
CA LYS A 95 2.35 22.44 17.98
C LYS A 95 3.52 22.35 17.01
N MET A 96 3.27 21.93 15.77
CA MET A 96 4.30 21.71 14.75
C MET A 96 4.22 22.73 13.60
N ASN A 97 3.25 23.64 13.62
CA ASN A 97 2.98 24.61 12.55
C ASN A 97 2.74 23.97 11.17
N LEU A 98 2.23 22.74 11.16
CA LEU A 98 1.93 22.01 9.93
C LEU A 98 0.51 22.32 9.44
N LYS A 99 0.39 22.69 8.17
CA LYS A 99 -0.92 22.85 7.53
C LYS A 99 -1.44 21.47 7.07
N PRO A 100 -2.71 21.15 7.33
CA PRO A 100 -3.32 19.94 6.79
C PRO A 100 -3.30 19.98 5.27
N ILE A 101 -2.94 18.85 4.66
CA ILE A 101 -2.86 18.65 3.21
C ILE A 101 -3.79 17.49 2.81
N MET A 102 -4.32 17.53 1.59
CA MET A 102 -5.21 16.47 1.11
C MET A 102 -4.46 15.19 0.73
N ARG A 103 -3.21 15.32 0.27
CA ARG A 103 -2.34 14.21 -0.12
C ARG A 103 -0.94 14.48 0.43
N MET A 104 -0.35 13.47 1.05
CA MET A 104 1.03 13.51 1.56
C MET A 104 2.01 13.73 0.40
N ASN A 105 3.05 14.52 0.65
CA ASN A 105 4.06 14.93 -0.31
C ASN A 105 5.47 14.81 0.26
#